data_AF-A0A2T0YT43-F1
#
_entry.id   AF-A0A2T0YT43-F1
#
_cell.length_a   1.000
_cell.length_b   1.000
_cell.length_c   1.000
_cell.angle_alpha   90.00
_cell.angle_beta   90.00
_cell.angle_gamma   90.00
#
_symmetry.space_group_name_H-M   'P 1'
#
loop_
_entity.id
_entity.type
_entity.pdbx_description
1 polymer ?
#
loop_
_entity_poly.entity_id
_entity_poly.type
_entity_poly.pdbx_seq_one_letter_code
_entity_poly.pdbx_strand_id
1 'polypeptide(L)'
;MDAHTPVTQGPLSVQDPGHCMALVRHTFGRLPQESLIVIGLLRGYTGGHMRIDLPPALQDPFTSARLVADCLAGEGSAPTPEAALVVLIGEGPVTPEQDDVWRACLDALTMMLDSEYCVRIVQTWFVSGDHVRDPLCTDPGCCNLPGRRLSDLTLPHLGGPLGAGPGRETQPLDRAADAFLDGAPGADPTLTAYLAELRRGHPEGRDQHTPRRRLYAWDLALREQLDSARKSGNQRKSGSQLMDPAARAERLTELLGQLRSGSGRDLLIPLAALSLDHALLGLHLDHRAREVPAVIPGDAAEEAMLQDCAKSFFGETGSRPDWRRVDALESVLRELVPYARGPERENLLCLMGWIEWVRGRGSAAGSYVDRCLTEFPQNQFCQVIESLMQFKGVCLWARVKQHSWSWSRNSMADPD
;
A
#
# COMPACT_ATOMS: atom_id res chain seq x y z
N MET A 1 -14.14 -35.62 -25.23
CA MET A 1 -13.53 -34.48 -25.93
C MET A 1 -14.52 -33.36 -25.77
N ASP A 2 -14.60 -32.81 -24.55
CA ASP A 2 -15.62 -31.83 -24.19
C ASP A 2 -15.04 -30.45 -24.44
N ALA A 3 -15.51 -29.83 -25.51
CA ALA A 3 -15.21 -28.45 -25.84
C ALA A 3 -15.68 -27.56 -24.68
N HIS A 4 -14.72 -27.08 -23.88
CA HIS A 4 -14.91 -25.92 -23.02
C HIS A 4 -15.17 -24.72 -23.93
N THR A 5 -16.45 -24.45 -24.20
CA THR A 5 -16.89 -23.18 -24.79
C THR A 5 -16.53 -22.08 -23.79
N PRO A 6 -15.69 -21.10 -24.14
CA PRO A 6 -15.46 -19.96 -23.27
C PRO A 6 -16.78 -19.21 -23.16
N VAL A 7 -17.34 -19.13 -21.94
CA VAL A 7 -18.48 -18.27 -21.67
C VAL A 7 -18.00 -16.84 -21.93
N THR A 8 -18.38 -16.27 -23.07
CA THR A 8 -18.29 -14.84 -23.36
C THR A 8 -19.09 -14.10 -22.30
N GLN A 9 -18.40 -13.57 -21.29
CA GLN A 9 -19.02 -12.82 -20.21
C GLN A 9 -19.51 -11.48 -20.77
N GLY A 10 -20.83 -11.25 -20.68
CA GLY A 10 -21.41 -9.93 -20.89
C GLY A 10 -20.88 -8.91 -19.87
N PRO A 11 -21.19 -7.61 -20.05
CA PRO A 11 -20.72 -6.57 -19.13
C PRO A 11 -21.19 -6.83 -17.69
N LEU A 12 -20.31 -6.58 -16.72
CA LEU A 12 -20.65 -6.64 -15.30
C LEU A 12 -21.70 -5.57 -14.96
N SER A 13 -22.92 -5.99 -14.63
CA SER A 13 -23.92 -5.12 -14.01
C SER A 13 -23.71 -5.00 -12.50
N VAL A 14 -23.50 -3.78 -11.99
CA VAL A 14 -23.43 -3.52 -10.54
C VAL A 14 -24.77 -3.66 -9.82
N GLN A 15 -25.88 -3.63 -10.57
CA GLN A 15 -27.26 -3.81 -10.06
C GLN A 15 -27.57 -5.26 -9.73
N ASP A 16 -26.77 -6.22 -10.20
CA ASP A 16 -26.86 -7.60 -9.77
C ASP A 16 -25.92 -7.84 -8.58
N PRO A 17 -26.41 -8.33 -7.42
CA PRO A 17 -25.57 -8.54 -6.26
C PRO A 17 -24.50 -9.60 -6.52
N GLY A 18 -24.76 -10.63 -7.35
CA GLY A 18 -23.78 -11.66 -7.66
C GLY A 18 -22.57 -11.07 -8.42
N HIS A 19 -22.84 -10.25 -9.43
CA HIS A 19 -21.83 -9.50 -10.16
C HIS A 19 -21.09 -8.50 -9.27
N CYS A 20 -21.78 -7.80 -8.36
CA CYS A 20 -21.15 -6.90 -7.40
C CYS A 20 -20.22 -7.64 -6.44
N MET A 21 -20.65 -8.76 -5.85
CA MET A 21 -19.80 -9.57 -4.97
C MET A 21 -18.60 -10.16 -5.72
N ALA A 22 -18.78 -10.54 -6.99
CA ALA A 22 -17.67 -10.96 -7.84
C ALA A 22 -16.66 -9.84 -8.06
N LEU A 23 -17.13 -8.60 -8.31
CA LEU A 23 -16.28 -7.42 -8.43
C LEU A 23 -15.52 -7.14 -7.13
N VAL A 24 -16.20 -7.09 -5.98
CA VAL A 24 -15.56 -6.87 -4.67
C VAL A 24 -14.49 -7.94 -4.40
N ARG A 25 -14.83 -9.21 -4.60
CA ARG A 25 -13.89 -10.32 -4.44
C ARG A 25 -12.69 -10.22 -5.39
N HIS A 26 -12.90 -9.77 -6.62
CA HIS A 26 -11.82 -9.57 -7.58
C HIS A 26 -10.91 -8.42 -7.16
N THR A 27 -11.49 -7.29 -6.73
CA THR A 27 -10.76 -6.08 -6.31
C THR A 27 -9.88 -6.35 -5.09
N PHE A 28 -10.39 -7.08 -4.09
CA PHE A 28 -9.68 -7.30 -2.82
C PHE A 28 -9.11 -8.73 -2.67
N GLY A 29 -9.11 -9.53 -3.74
CA GLY A 29 -8.68 -10.94 -3.75
C GLY A 29 -9.61 -11.93 -3.04
N ARG A 30 -10.38 -11.47 -2.05
CA ARG A 30 -11.43 -12.18 -1.29
C ARG A 30 -12.55 -11.21 -0.92
N LEU A 31 -13.67 -11.72 -0.41
CA LEU A 31 -14.68 -10.85 0.21
C LEU A 31 -14.17 -10.36 1.57
N PRO A 32 -14.06 -9.04 1.80
CA PRO A 32 -13.68 -8.50 3.10
C PRO A 32 -14.73 -8.79 4.18
N GLN A 33 -14.31 -8.79 5.44
CA GLN A 33 -15.19 -8.88 6.62
C GLN A 33 -15.24 -7.52 7.31
N GLU A 34 -16.35 -7.23 7.99
CA GLU A 34 -16.56 -5.99 8.77
C GLU A 34 -16.03 -4.74 8.03
N SER A 35 -16.48 -4.53 6.80
CA SER A 35 -15.93 -3.52 5.89
C SER A 35 -17.00 -2.64 5.26
N LEU A 36 -16.74 -1.33 5.22
CA LEU A 36 -17.39 -0.39 4.32
C LEU A 36 -16.52 -0.23 3.08
N ILE A 37 -17.09 -0.52 1.91
CA ILE A 37 -16.42 -0.48 0.62
C ILE A 37 -17.13 0.53 -0.26
N VAL A 38 -16.36 1.42 -0.88
CA VAL A 38 -16.85 2.37 -1.86
C VAL A 38 -16.02 2.25 -3.13
N ILE A 39 -16.68 1.99 -4.25
CA ILE A 39 -16.06 1.85 -5.57
C ILE A 39 -16.56 3.00 -6.44
N GLY A 40 -15.66 3.88 -6.85
CA GLY A 40 -15.94 4.91 -7.85
C GLY A 40 -16.18 4.27 -9.21
N LEU A 41 -17.18 4.77 -9.93
CA LEU A 41 -17.59 4.30 -11.24
C LEU A 41 -17.35 5.39 -12.28
N LEU A 42 -16.76 4.99 -13.40
CA LEU A 42 -16.56 5.81 -14.58
C LEU A 42 -17.26 5.13 -15.75
N ARG A 43 -17.33 5.79 -16.92
CA ARG A 43 -17.97 5.21 -18.10
C ARG A 43 -17.29 3.91 -18.55
N GLY A 44 -17.92 2.79 -18.22
CA GLY A 44 -17.52 1.44 -18.67
C GLY A 44 -16.39 0.79 -17.86
N TYR A 45 -15.88 1.43 -16.80
CA TYR A 45 -14.83 0.84 -15.94
C TYR A 45 -14.90 1.39 -14.51
N THR A 46 -14.26 0.70 -13.56
CA THR A 46 -14.15 1.16 -12.17
C THR A 46 -13.02 2.18 -12.01
N GLY A 47 -13.30 3.25 -11.28
CA GLY A 47 -12.32 4.23 -10.83
C GLY A 47 -11.56 3.76 -9.57
N GLY A 48 -11.21 4.71 -8.71
CA GLY A 48 -10.66 4.43 -7.39
C GLY A 48 -11.62 3.62 -6.54
N HIS A 49 -11.09 2.81 -5.63
CA HIS A 49 -11.87 2.07 -4.65
C HIS A 49 -11.25 2.26 -3.27
N MET A 50 -12.10 2.24 -2.24
CA MET A 50 -11.71 2.40 -0.86
C MET A 50 -12.40 1.34 -0.01
N ARG A 51 -11.66 0.84 0.97
CA ARG A 51 -12.16 -0.05 2.02
C ARG A 51 -11.73 0.54 3.35
N ILE A 52 -12.68 0.72 4.26
CA ILE A 52 -12.41 1.03 5.66
C ILE A 52 -13.15 0.04 6.55
N ASP A 53 -12.71 -0.07 7.80
CA ASP A 53 -13.35 -0.96 8.77
C ASP A 53 -14.74 -0.43 9.12
N LEU A 54 -15.73 -1.32 9.13
CA LEU A 54 -17.13 -0.98 9.35
C LEU A 54 -17.39 -0.50 10.78
N PRO A 55 -16.90 -1.13 11.86
CA PRO A 55 -17.27 -0.70 13.21
C PRO A 55 -16.91 0.76 13.53
N PRO A 56 -15.69 1.26 13.24
CA PRO A 56 -15.38 2.68 13.38
C PRO A 56 -16.24 3.58 12.49
N ALA A 57 -16.53 3.13 11.25
CA ALA A 57 -17.37 3.87 10.32
C ALA A 57 -18.83 4.02 10.78
N LEU A 58 -19.33 3.06 11.55
CA LEU A 58 -20.66 3.15 12.16
C LEU A 58 -20.68 3.98 13.45
N GLN A 59 -19.56 4.09 14.16
CA GLN A 59 -19.43 4.90 15.38
C GLN A 59 -19.39 6.41 15.07
N ASP A 60 -18.64 6.80 14.02
CA ASP A 60 -18.61 8.17 13.52
C ASP A 60 -18.79 8.22 11.99
N PRO A 61 -20.06 8.17 11.53
CA PRO A 61 -20.35 8.10 10.11
C PRO A 61 -19.97 9.34 9.32
N PHE A 62 -20.04 10.53 9.91
CA PHE A 62 -19.74 11.78 9.19
C PHE A 62 -18.24 11.92 8.94
N THR A 63 -17.40 11.65 9.94
CA THR A 63 -15.94 11.69 9.77
C THR A 63 -15.49 10.64 8.75
N SER A 64 -16.06 9.44 8.81
CA SER A 64 -15.75 8.36 7.87
C SER A 64 -16.22 8.66 6.45
N ALA A 65 -17.42 9.22 6.30
CA ALA A 65 -17.95 9.64 5.00
C ALA A 65 -17.12 10.76 4.38
N ARG A 66 -16.71 11.75 5.18
CA ARG A 66 -15.81 12.83 4.76
C ARG A 66 -14.49 12.28 4.24
N LEU A 67 -13.85 11.40 5.02
CA LEU A 67 -12.60 10.75 4.63
C LEU A 67 -12.72 10.00 3.30
N VAL A 68 -13.78 9.21 3.14
CA VAL A 68 -14.04 8.45 1.91
C VAL A 68 -14.27 9.37 0.72
N ALA A 69 -15.10 10.40 0.87
CA ALA A 69 -15.39 11.36 -0.18
C ALA A 69 -14.13 12.14 -0.61
N ASP A 70 -13.37 12.64 0.36
CA ASP A 70 -12.11 13.35 0.11
C ASP A 70 -11.11 12.43 -0.62
N CYS A 71 -10.94 11.18 -0.17
CA CYS A 71 -10.03 10.23 -0.82
C CYS A 71 -10.45 9.86 -2.24
N LEU A 72 -11.75 9.72 -2.51
CA LEU A 72 -12.27 9.23 -3.77
C LEU A 72 -12.39 10.34 -4.83
N ALA A 73 -12.80 11.53 -4.42
CA ALA A 73 -13.20 12.62 -5.32
C ALA A 73 -12.63 14.00 -4.94
N GLY A 74 -12.04 14.13 -3.76
CA GLY A 74 -11.45 15.38 -3.27
C GLY A 74 -10.22 15.84 -4.03
N GLU A 75 -9.73 17.03 -3.67
CA GLU A 75 -8.56 17.65 -4.28
C GLU A 75 -7.36 16.69 -4.31
N GLY A 76 -6.73 16.57 -5.49
CA GLY A 76 -5.64 15.63 -5.73
C GLY A 76 -6.08 14.21 -6.11
N SER A 77 -7.38 13.91 -6.18
CA SER A 77 -7.88 12.64 -6.72
C SER A 77 -8.18 12.78 -8.21
N ALA A 78 -7.73 11.81 -9.02
CA ALA A 78 -7.99 11.84 -10.46
C ALA A 78 -7.98 10.44 -11.09
N PRO A 79 -8.94 10.10 -11.97
CA PRO A 79 -10.12 10.90 -12.34
C PRO A 79 -11.18 10.86 -11.23
N THR A 80 -11.92 11.97 -11.08
CA THR A 80 -13.12 12.02 -10.24
C THR A 80 -14.18 11.07 -10.81
N PRO A 81 -14.76 10.16 -10.01
CA PRO A 81 -15.80 9.25 -10.49
C PRO A 81 -17.09 9.99 -10.85
N GLU A 82 -17.87 9.43 -11.80
CA GLU A 82 -19.19 9.97 -12.17
C GLU A 82 -20.29 9.47 -11.22
N ALA A 83 -20.05 8.33 -10.57
CA ALA A 83 -20.96 7.69 -9.63
C ALA A 83 -20.19 6.81 -8.64
N ALA A 84 -20.85 6.37 -7.57
CA ALA A 84 -20.28 5.43 -6.60
C ALA A 84 -21.19 4.22 -6.39
N LEU A 85 -20.55 3.08 -6.14
CA LEU A 85 -21.16 1.87 -5.61
C LEU A 85 -20.71 1.71 -4.16
N VAL A 86 -21.66 1.46 -3.25
CA VAL A 86 -21.37 1.26 -1.82
C VAL A 86 -21.73 -0.15 -1.40
N VAL A 87 -20.85 -0.80 -0.64
CA VAL A 87 -21.10 -2.12 -0.05
C VAL A 87 -20.71 -2.08 1.42
N LEU A 88 -21.66 -2.38 2.31
CA LEU A 88 -21.40 -2.58 3.74
C LEU A 88 -21.44 -4.07 4.02
N ILE A 89 -20.38 -4.61 4.61
CA ILE A 89 -20.24 -6.02 4.96
C ILE A 89 -20.05 -6.11 6.46
N GLY A 90 -21.01 -6.69 7.18
CA GLY A 90 -20.95 -6.91 8.61
C GLY A 90 -21.13 -8.37 9.00
N GLU A 91 -20.92 -8.65 10.28
CA GLU A 91 -21.10 -9.97 10.85
C GLU A 91 -22.40 -10.07 11.67
N GLY A 92 -22.89 -11.31 11.83
CA GLY A 92 -24.08 -11.60 12.61
C GLY A 92 -25.40 -11.49 11.85
N PRO A 93 -26.55 -11.75 12.51
CA PRO A 93 -27.87 -11.53 11.93
C PRO A 93 -28.23 -10.04 11.96
N VAL A 94 -28.77 -9.51 10.86
CA VAL A 94 -29.25 -8.10 10.81
C VAL A 94 -30.47 -7.94 11.71
N THR A 95 -30.39 -7.04 12.69
CA THR A 95 -31.54 -6.52 13.42
C THR A 95 -32.05 -5.22 12.79
N PRO A 96 -33.33 -4.85 12.98
CA PRO A 96 -33.83 -3.55 12.52
C PRO A 96 -33.00 -2.37 13.03
N GLU A 97 -32.52 -2.43 14.28
CA GLU A 97 -31.68 -1.37 14.85
C GLU A 97 -30.31 -1.28 14.15
N GLN A 98 -29.70 -2.42 13.83
CA GLN A 98 -28.45 -2.45 13.06
C GLN A 98 -28.67 -1.89 11.64
N ASP A 99 -29.84 -2.17 11.05
CA ASP A 99 -30.23 -1.63 9.75
C ASP A 99 -30.26 -0.10 9.74
N ASP A 100 -30.87 0.49 10.77
CA ASP A 100 -30.96 1.95 10.93
C ASP A 100 -29.58 2.60 11.08
N VAL A 101 -28.66 1.96 11.81
CA VAL A 101 -27.28 2.44 11.95
C VAL A 101 -26.54 2.41 10.60
N TRP A 102 -26.72 1.35 9.82
CA TRP A 102 -26.11 1.25 8.49
C TRP A 102 -26.71 2.25 7.50
N ARG A 103 -28.02 2.52 7.61
CA ARG A 103 -28.70 3.56 6.82
C ARG A 103 -28.18 4.95 7.18
N ALA A 104 -28.00 5.26 8.46
CA ALA A 104 -27.39 6.52 8.88
C ALA A 104 -25.97 6.69 8.30
N CYS A 105 -25.19 5.61 8.22
CA CYS A 105 -23.89 5.61 7.55
C CYS A 105 -23.99 5.87 6.04
N LEU A 106 -24.94 5.21 5.37
CA LEU A 106 -25.22 5.46 3.95
C LEU A 106 -25.69 6.90 3.69
N ASP A 107 -26.51 7.47 4.57
CA ASP A 107 -26.99 8.85 4.45
C ASP A 107 -25.84 9.86 4.58
N ALA A 108 -24.92 9.64 5.53
CA ALA A 108 -23.71 10.45 5.67
C ALA A 108 -22.82 10.38 4.42
N LEU A 109 -22.62 9.18 3.85
CA LEU A 109 -21.89 8.99 2.59
C LEU A 109 -22.58 9.69 1.42
N THR A 110 -23.89 9.53 1.32
CA THR A 110 -24.71 10.15 0.26
C THR A 110 -24.57 11.66 0.33
N MET A 111 -24.71 12.23 1.53
CA MET A 111 -24.57 13.67 1.76
C MET A 111 -23.18 14.14 1.32
N MET A 112 -22.11 13.55 1.84
CA MET A 112 -20.73 13.99 1.53
C MET A 112 -20.38 13.84 0.05
N LEU A 113 -20.70 12.71 -0.58
CA LEU A 113 -20.34 12.46 -1.99
C LEU A 113 -21.14 13.33 -2.96
N ASP A 114 -22.44 13.50 -2.73
CA ASP A 114 -23.30 14.27 -3.64
C ASP A 114 -23.13 15.78 -3.44
N SER A 115 -23.16 16.27 -2.19
CA SER A 115 -23.15 17.71 -1.93
C SER A 115 -21.80 18.37 -2.22
N GLU A 116 -20.69 17.70 -1.89
CA GLU A 116 -19.35 18.26 -2.04
C GLU A 116 -18.75 17.99 -3.43
N TYR A 117 -19.04 16.81 -3.99
CA TYR A 117 -18.32 16.31 -5.17
C TYR A 117 -19.21 15.92 -6.36
N CYS A 118 -20.55 16.06 -6.25
CA CYS A 118 -21.52 15.66 -7.28
C CYS A 118 -21.40 14.17 -7.68
N VAL A 119 -20.93 13.31 -6.77
CA VAL A 119 -20.80 11.87 -6.99
C VAL A 119 -22.02 11.18 -6.41
N ARG A 120 -22.92 10.71 -7.27
CA ARG A 120 -24.14 10.02 -6.82
C ARG A 120 -23.86 8.55 -6.52
N ILE A 121 -24.37 8.07 -5.39
CA ILE A 121 -24.42 6.63 -5.11
C ILE A 121 -25.53 6.03 -5.97
N VAL A 122 -25.15 5.20 -6.95
CA VAL A 122 -26.10 4.60 -7.90
C VAL A 122 -26.55 3.20 -7.50
N GLN A 123 -25.83 2.56 -6.59
CA GLN A 123 -26.14 1.23 -6.08
C GLN A 123 -25.55 1.04 -4.70
N THR A 124 -26.31 0.36 -3.83
CA THR A 124 -25.87 -0.02 -2.49
C THR A 124 -26.18 -1.49 -2.21
N TRP A 125 -25.28 -2.16 -1.49
CA TRP A 125 -25.49 -3.52 -1.00
C TRP A 125 -25.13 -3.62 0.48
N PHE A 126 -26.07 -4.10 1.30
CA PHE A 126 -25.81 -4.48 2.68
C PHE A 126 -25.66 -6.00 2.73
N VAL A 127 -24.51 -6.47 3.20
CA VAL A 127 -24.13 -7.87 3.30
C VAL A 127 -23.94 -8.20 4.78
N SER A 128 -24.66 -9.19 5.27
CA SER A 128 -24.55 -9.59 6.67
C SER A 128 -24.75 -11.09 6.82
N GLY A 129 -23.76 -11.76 7.40
CA GLY A 129 -23.70 -13.23 7.39
C GLY A 129 -23.73 -13.77 5.96
N ASP A 130 -24.67 -14.67 5.67
CA ASP A 130 -24.91 -15.23 4.32
C ASP A 130 -25.99 -14.47 3.53
N HIS A 131 -26.37 -13.25 3.91
CA HIS A 131 -27.46 -12.52 3.25
C HIS A 131 -27.00 -11.19 2.63
N VAL A 132 -27.60 -10.83 1.51
CA VAL A 132 -27.42 -9.55 0.84
C VAL A 132 -28.75 -8.90 0.51
N ARG A 133 -28.82 -7.58 0.67
CA ARG A 133 -29.99 -6.76 0.35
C ARG A 133 -29.59 -5.40 -0.19
N ASP A 134 -30.48 -4.81 -0.96
CA ASP A 134 -30.38 -3.41 -1.37
C ASP A 134 -31.24 -2.55 -0.43
N PRO A 135 -30.65 -1.62 0.36
CA PRO A 135 -31.40 -0.75 1.26
C PRO A 135 -32.28 0.28 0.57
N LEU A 136 -32.04 0.53 -0.72
CA LEU A 136 -32.78 1.47 -1.56
C LEU A 136 -33.89 0.77 -2.36
N CYS A 137 -33.99 -0.56 -2.29
CA CYS A 137 -35.07 -1.30 -2.93
C CYS A 137 -36.41 -0.96 -2.29
N THR A 138 -37.37 -0.53 -3.12
CA THR A 138 -38.72 -0.14 -2.70
C THR A 138 -39.74 -1.28 -2.77
N ASP A 139 -39.34 -2.45 -3.28
CA ASP A 139 -40.20 -3.62 -3.38
C ASP A 139 -40.26 -4.38 -2.04
N PRO A 140 -41.41 -4.40 -1.35
CA PRO A 140 -41.59 -5.07 -0.06
C PRO A 140 -41.49 -6.61 -0.16
N GLY A 141 -41.60 -7.20 -1.35
CA GLY A 141 -41.43 -8.64 -1.57
C GLY A 141 -39.99 -9.05 -1.90
N CYS A 142 -39.15 -8.11 -2.34
CA CYS A 142 -37.81 -8.40 -2.87
C CYS A 142 -36.71 -8.36 -1.79
N CYS A 143 -36.78 -7.41 -0.85
CA CYS A 143 -35.67 -7.09 0.06
C CYS A 143 -36.09 -6.99 1.53
N ASN A 144 -36.99 -7.85 2.00
CA ASN A 144 -37.26 -8.00 3.44
C ASN A 144 -36.02 -8.47 4.19
N LEU A 145 -35.90 -8.09 5.46
CA LEU A 145 -34.87 -8.64 6.35
C LEU A 145 -35.01 -10.17 6.44
N PRO A 146 -33.90 -10.94 6.34
CA PRO A 146 -32.50 -10.51 6.24
C PRO A 146 -31.97 -10.24 4.81
N GLY A 147 -32.75 -10.50 3.77
CA GLY A 147 -32.37 -10.35 2.36
C GLY A 147 -32.32 -11.69 1.62
N ARG A 148 -31.67 -11.69 0.44
CA ARG A 148 -31.41 -12.90 -0.36
C ARG A 148 -30.16 -13.59 0.14
N ARG A 149 -30.08 -14.92 0.06
CA ARG A 149 -28.84 -15.63 0.44
C ARG A 149 -27.76 -15.44 -0.61
N LEU A 150 -26.52 -15.26 -0.19
CA LEU A 150 -25.35 -15.19 -1.09
C LEU A 150 -25.14 -16.53 -1.80
N SER A 151 -25.46 -17.64 -1.14
CA SER A 151 -25.41 -19.00 -1.69
C SER A 151 -26.36 -19.22 -2.88
N ASP A 152 -27.44 -18.43 -2.97
CA ASP A 152 -28.39 -18.50 -4.08
C ASP A 152 -27.95 -17.66 -5.31
N LEU A 153 -26.87 -16.88 -5.18
CA LEU A 153 -26.40 -15.99 -6.24
C LEU A 153 -25.41 -16.68 -7.17
N THR A 154 -25.53 -16.38 -8.47
CA THR A 154 -24.51 -16.77 -9.45
C THR A 154 -23.43 -15.69 -9.50
N LEU A 155 -22.25 -15.98 -8.95
CA LEU A 155 -21.10 -15.07 -9.01
C LEU A 155 -20.29 -15.34 -10.30
N PRO A 156 -20.17 -14.38 -11.23
CA PRO A 156 -19.35 -14.58 -12.40
C PRO A 156 -17.88 -14.78 -12.02
N HIS A 157 -17.20 -15.63 -12.79
CA HIS A 157 -15.77 -15.81 -12.67
C HIS A 157 -15.04 -14.68 -13.39
N LEU A 158 -14.75 -13.60 -12.67
CA LEU A 158 -13.82 -12.61 -13.19
C LEU A 158 -12.45 -13.28 -13.33
N GLY A 159 -11.84 -13.16 -14.50
CA GLY A 159 -10.46 -13.61 -14.72
C GLY A 159 -9.54 -13.08 -13.62
N GLY A 160 -8.37 -13.69 -13.43
CA GLY A 160 -7.34 -13.06 -12.59
C GLY A 160 -7.07 -11.63 -13.07
N PRO A 161 -6.70 -10.68 -12.20
CA PRO A 161 -6.32 -9.34 -12.65
C PRO A 161 -5.28 -9.48 -13.79
N LEU A 162 -5.56 -8.91 -14.96
CA LEU A 162 -4.58 -8.84 -16.05
C LEU A 162 -3.37 -8.05 -15.52
N GLY A 163 -2.25 -8.75 -15.25
CA GLY A 163 -1.08 -8.17 -14.57
C GLY A 163 -0.76 -8.74 -13.17
N ALA A 164 -1.48 -9.76 -12.71
CA ALA A 164 -1.16 -10.52 -11.50
C ALA A 164 0.10 -11.40 -11.69
N GLY A 165 1.27 -10.79 -11.76
CA GLY A 165 2.54 -11.44 -11.40
C GLY A 165 2.50 -12.03 -9.98
N PRO A 166 3.47 -12.87 -9.59
CA PRO A 166 3.39 -13.74 -8.41
C PRO A 166 3.27 -12.91 -7.14
N GLY A 167 2.04 -12.73 -6.67
CA GLY A 167 1.70 -11.86 -5.55
C GLY A 167 0.19 -11.84 -5.36
N ARG A 168 -0.45 -12.99 -5.57
CA ARG A 168 -1.83 -13.19 -5.16
C ARG A 168 -1.85 -12.91 -3.66
N GLU A 169 -2.69 -11.99 -3.21
CA GLU A 169 -2.87 -11.66 -1.81
C GLU A 169 -3.53 -12.87 -1.13
N THR A 170 -2.70 -13.86 -0.78
CA THR A 170 -3.16 -15.15 -0.24
C THR A 170 -3.57 -15.05 1.23
N GLN A 171 -3.24 -13.93 1.89
CA GLN A 171 -3.45 -13.71 3.31
C GLN A 171 -4.15 -12.37 3.57
N PRO A 172 -4.89 -12.27 4.71
CA PRO A 172 -5.43 -11.00 5.21
C PRO A 172 -4.41 -9.86 5.23
N LEU A 173 -4.80 -8.65 4.81
CA LEU A 173 -3.91 -7.48 4.82
C LEU A 173 -3.47 -7.06 6.22
N ASP A 174 -4.31 -7.29 7.23
CA ASP A 174 -4.02 -7.13 8.65
C ASP A 174 -2.88 -8.05 9.14
N ARG A 175 -2.49 -9.06 8.36
CA ARG A 175 -1.34 -9.93 8.62
C ARG A 175 -0.16 -9.70 7.68
N ALA A 176 -0.14 -8.58 6.96
CA ALA A 176 0.92 -8.28 6.00
C ALA A 176 2.32 -8.30 6.65
N ALA A 177 2.46 -7.77 7.87
CA ALA A 177 3.74 -7.76 8.58
C ALA A 177 4.24 -9.18 8.89
N ASP A 178 3.38 -10.02 9.46
CA ASP A 178 3.73 -11.42 9.79
C ASP A 178 4.06 -12.20 8.52
N ALA A 179 3.23 -12.09 7.47
CA ALA A 179 3.46 -12.76 6.20
C ALA A 179 4.80 -12.37 5.55
N PHE A 180 5.18 -11.10 5.66
CA PHE A 180 6.46 -10.60 5.15
C PHE A 180 7.65 -11.11 5.96
N LEU A 181 7.53 -11.12 7.29
CA LEU A 181 8.57 -11.62 8.18
C LEU A 181 8.77 -13.14 8.04
N ASP A 182 7.68 -13.90 7.97
CA ASP A 182 7.69 -15.36 7.80
C ASP A 182 8.13 -15.78 6.38
N GLY A 183 7.79 -14.95 5.37
CA GLY A 183 8.18 -15.14 3.98
C GLY A 183 9.60 -14.67 3.64
N ALA A 184 10.35 -14.14 4.61
CA ALA A 184 11.72 -13.71 4.41
C ALA A 184 12.66 -14.90 4.13
N PRO A 185 13.78 -14.70 3.41
CA PRO A 185 14.77 -15.74 3.24
C PRO A 185 15.34 -16.17 4.60
N GLY A 186 15.60 -17.47 4.74
CA GLY A 186 16.27 -18.01 5.91
C GLY A 186 17.69 -17.44 6.06
N ALA A 187 18.13 -17.24 7.29
CA ALA A 187 19.48 -16.76 7.58
C ALA A 187 20.53 -17.76 7.10
N ASP A 188 21.41 -17.34 6.19
CA ASP A 188 22.60 -18.10 5.82
C ASP A 188 23.58 -18.16 7.02
N PRO A 189 23.95 -19.36 7.52
CA PRO A 189 24.85 -19.49 8.66
C PRO A 189 26.24 -18.88 8.45
N THR A 190 26.77 -18.98 7.23
CA THR A 190 28.09 -18.42 6.89
C THR A 190 28.05 -16.90 6.91
N LEU A 191 27.03 -16.29 6.28
CA LEU A 191 26.86 -14.83 6.35
C LEU A 191 26.61 -14.34 7.77
N THR A 192 25.85 -15.11 8.57
CA THR A 192 25.58 -14.78 9.97
C THR A 192 26.86 -14.73 10.79
N ALA A 193 27.79 -15.66 10.57
CA ALA A 193 29.09 -15.68 11.22
C ALA A 193 29.94 -14.44 10.85
N TYR A 194 30.05 -14.13 9.55
CA TYR A 194 30.79 -12.94 9.08
C TYR A 194 30.21 -11.64 9.64
N LEU A 195 28.88 -11.49 9.63
CA LEU A 195 28.21 -10.32 10.19
C LEU A 195 28.46 -10.19 11.71
N ALA A 196 28.50 -11.31 12.44
CA ALA A 196 28.82 -11.31 13.86
C ALA A 196 30.27 -10.91 14.14
N GLU A 197 31.21 -11.27 13.26
CA GLU A 197 32.61 -10.81 13.33
C GLU A 197 32.75 -9.32 13.05
N LEU A 198 32.14 -8.83 11.96
CA LEU A 198 32.15 -7.41 11.60
C LEU A 198 31.53 -6.54 12.72
N ARG A 199 30.43 -6.99 13.33
CA ARG A 199 29.80 -6.31 14.48
C ARG A 199 30.70 -6.29 15.72
N ARG A 200 31.52 -7.32 15.96
CA ARG A 200 32.48 -7.36 17.07
C ARG A 200 33.70 -6.47 16.83
N GLY A 201 34.17 -6.37 15.58
CA GLY A 201 35.30 -5.54 15.19
C GLY A 201 35.01 -4.03 15.16
N HIS A 202 33.72 -3.66 15.04
CA HIS A 202 33.24 -2.28 15.04
C HIS A 202 32.24 -2.06 16.19
N PRO A 203 32.69 -1.88 17.45
CA PRO A 203 31.80 -1.40 18.50
C PRO A 203 31.11 -0.11 18.03
N GLU A 204 29.85 0.06 18.39
CA GLU A 204 28.80 0.96 17.84
C GLU A 204 29.11 2.47 17.69
N GLY A 205 30.37 2.91 17.68
CA GLY A 205 30.80 4.30 17.53
C GLY A 205 31.89 4.58 16.50
N ARG A 206 32.38 3.59 15.74
CA ARG A 206 33.30 3.80 14.59
C ARG A 206 32.71 3.20 13.32
N ASP A 207 31.67 3.84 12.80
CA ASP A 207 31.16 3.53 11.48
C ASP A 207 32.20 3.98 10.43
N GLN A 208 32.96 3.03 9.87
CA GLN A 208 34.00 3.34 8.87
C GLN A 208 33.41 3.86 7.55
N HIS A 209 32.09 3.74 7.40
CA HIS A 209 31.38 3.97 6.16
C HIS A 209 30.63 5.30 6.22
N THR A 210 30.94 6.18 5.27
CA THR A 210 30.26 7.48 5.19
C THR A 210 28.79 7.28 4.80
N PRO A 211 27.84 8.09 5.32
CA PRO A 211 26.45 8.03 4.90
C PRO A 211 26.25 8.08 3.38
N ARG A 212 27.13 8.82 2.69
CA ARG A 212 27.17 8.88 1.22
C ARG A 212 27.47 7.52 0.58
N ARG A 213 28.45 6.78 1.10
CA ARG A 213 28.80 5.44 0.60
C ARG A 213 27.63 4.46 0.75
N ARG A 214 26.89 4.54 1.85
CA ARG A 214 25.70 3.72 2.08
C ARG A 214 24.59 4.00 1.06
N LEU A 215 24.35 5.27 0.70
CA LEU A 215 23.38 5.60 -0.35
C LEU A 215 23.77 5.03 -1.71
N TYR A 216 25.05 5.06 -2.08
CA TYR A 216 25.53 4.40 -3.29
C TYR A 216 25.35 2.87 -3.24
N ALA A 217 25.59 2.26 -2.07
CA ALA A 217 25.38 0.82 -1.88
C ALA A 217 23.90 0.44 -2.04
N TRP A 218 22.99 1.25 -1.49
CA TRP A 218 21.55 1.09 -1.68
C TRP A 218 21.12 1.28 -3.12
N ASP A 219 21.59 2.35 -3.80
CA ASP A 219 21.25 2.56 -5.21
C ASP A 219 21.71 1.40 -6.11
N LEU A 220 22.91 0.87 -5.86
CA LEU A 220 23.39 -0.33 -6.54
C LEU A 220 22.50 -1.54 -6.27
N ALA A 221 22.12 -1.79 -5.01
CA ALA A 221 21.25 -2.90 -4.65
C ALA A 221 19.87 -2.79 -5.32
N LEU A 222 19.29 -1.59 -5.40
CA LEU A 222 18.03 -1.37 -6.12
C LEU A 222 18.18 -1.67 -7.62
N ARG A 223 19.25 -1.21 -8.27
CA ARG A 223 19.52 -1.49 -9.70
C ARG A 223 19.70 -2.98 -9.97
N GLU A 224 20.41 -3.69 -9.09
CA GLU A 224 20.60 -5.14 -9.23
C GLU A 224 19.28 -5.92 -9.13
N GLN A 225 18.34 -5.49 -8.28
CA GLN A 225 16.99 -6.08 -8.23
C GLN A 225 16.21 -5.83 -9.52
N LEU A 226 16.29 -4.60 -10.06
CA LEU A 226 15.65 -4.26 -11.34
C LEU A 226 16.20 -5.09 -12.51
N ASP A 227 17.52 -5.28 -12.56
CA ASP A 227 18.17 -6.10 -13.57
C ASP A 227 17.82 -7.59 -13.43
N SER A 228 17.71 -8.08 -12.19
CA SER A 228 17.29 -9.45 -11.90
C SER A 228 15.84 -9.71 -12.32
N ALA A 229 14.95 -8.74 -12.12
CA ALA A 229 13.56 -8.82 -12.58
C ALA A 229 13.47 -8.93 -14.12
N ARG A 230 14.29 -8.16 -14.86
CA ARG A 230 14.35 -8.20 -16.34
C ARG A 230 14.87 -9.53 -16.88
N LYS A 231 15.82 -10.17 -16.17
CA LYS A 231 16.47 -11.42 -16.59
C LYS A 231 15.67 -12.68 -16.26
N SER A 232 14.36 -12.58 -15.95
CA SER A 232 13.47 -13.71 -15.61
C SER A 232 13.33 -14.82 -16.69
N GLY A 233 14.08 -14.76 -17.80
CA GLY A 233 14.33 -15.89 -18.71
C GLY A 233 15.58 -16.70 -18.34
N ASN A 234 15.38 -17.85 -17.69
CA ASN A 234 16.28 -19.01 -17.64
C ASN A 234 17.73 -18.89 -17.08
N GLN A 235 18.14 -17.79 -16.44
CA GLN A 235 19.42 -17.72 -15.72
C GLN A 235 19.25 -17.17 -14.30
N ARG A 236 18.76 -18.01 -13.38
CA ARG A 236 18.60 -17.71 -11.95
C ARG A 236 19.91 -17.94 -11.17
N LYS A 237 20.89 -17.06 -11.36
CA LYS A 237 21.86 -16.76 -10.30
C LYS A 237 21.98 -15.25 -10.23
N SER A 238 21.41 -14.66 -9.17
CA SER A 238 21.61 -13.23 -8.89
C SER A 238 23.11 -12.96 -8.76
N GLY A 239 23.60 -11.82 -9.26
CA GLY A 239 25.01 -11.44 -9.12
C GLY A 239 25.50 -11.49 -7.67
N SER A 240 24.60 -11.28 -6.71
CA SER A 240 24.86 -11.40 -5.27
C SER A 240 25.15 -12.83 -4.78
N GLN A 241 24.68 -13.87 -5.48
CA GLN A 241 24.97 -15.28 -5.15
C GLN A 241 26.32 -15.77 -5.69
N LEU A 242 26.90 -15.04 -6.65
CA LEU A 242 28.23 -15.28 -7.20
C LEU A 242 29.32 -14.50 -6.45
N MET A 243 28.93 -13.59 -5.55
CA MET A 243 29.87 -12.85 -4.70
C MET A 243 30.46 -13.75 -3.63
N ASP A 244 31.72 -13.45 -3.30
CA ASP A 244 32.36 -14.01 -2.11
C ASP A 244 31.54 -13.70 -0.84
N PRO A 245 31.33 -14.66 0.07
CA PRO A 245 30.53 -14.47 1.28
C PRO A 245 30.99 -13.30 2.17
N ALA A 246 32.30 -13.01 2.25
CA ALA A 246 32.78 -11.88 3.05
C ALA A 246 32.39 -10.55 2.40
N ALA A 247 32.58 -10.41 1.09
CA ALA A 247 32.15 -9.22 0.34
C ALA A 247 30.62 -9.01 0.42
N ARG A 248 29.84 -10.10 0.42
CA ARG A 248 28.39 -10.03 0.63
C ARG A 248 28.03 -9.57 2.05
N ALA A 249 28.74 -10.05 3.07
CA ALA A 249 28.54 -9.62 4.46
C ALA A 249 28.91 -8.14 4.68
N GLU A 250 29.98 -7.65 4.04
CA GLU A 250 30.34 -6.23 4.06
C GLU A 250 29.23 -5.38 3.43
N ARG A 251 28.72 -5.77 2.26
CA ARG A 251 27.59 -5.08 1.63
C ARG A 251 26.35 -5.07 2.52
N LEU A 252 25.99 -6.19 3.14
CA LEU A 252 24.87 -6.25 4.08
C LEU A 252 25.09 -5.31 5.28
N THR A 253 26.33 -5.19 5.76
CA THR A 253 26.70 -4.26 6.83
C THR A 253 26.47 -2.80 6.42
N GLU A 254 26.77 -2.43 5.17
CA GLU A 254 26.46 -1.11 4.63
C GLU A 254 24.96 -0.81 4.61
N LEU A 255 24.19 -1.76 4.07
CA LEU A 255 22.74 -1.59 3.93
C LEU A 255 22.07 -1.49 5.30
N LEU A 256 22.41 -2.39 6.22
CA LEU A 256 21.94 -2.37 7.60
C LEU A 256 22.40 -1.11 8.35
N GLY A 257 23.62 -0.64 8.10
CA GLY A 257 24.15 0.60 8.68
C GLY A 257 23.26 1.81 8.38
N GLN A 258 22.67 1.89 7.19
CA GLN A 258 21.74 2.97 6.82
C GLN A 258 20.47 2.95 7.67
N LEU A 259 20.02 1.78 8.09
CA LEU A 259 18.80 1.58 8.88
C LEU A 259 19.04 1.75 10.40
N ARG A 260 20.27 2.07 10.84
CA ARG A 260 20.54 2.28 12.27
C ARG A 260 19.99 3.60 12.81
N SER A 261 19.64 4.55 11.96
CA SER A 261 19.05 5.83 12.35
C SER A 261 17.82 6.17 11.51
N GLY A 262 16.90 6.93 12.11
CA GLY A 262 15.74 7.47 11.38
C GLY A 262 16.16 8.38 10.23
N SER A 263 17.19 9.21 10.39
CA SER A 263 17.73 10.03 9.30
C SER A 263 18.25 9.20 8.13
N GLY A 264 18.90 8.06 8.40
CA GLY A 264 19.37 7.17 7.36
C GLY A 264 18.21 6.48 6.63
N ARG A 265 17.21 6.03 7.38
CA ARG A 265 15.94 5.49 6.85
C ARG A 265 15.25 6.51 5.93
N ASP A 266 15.12 7.75 6.35
CA ASP A 266 14.36 8.78 5.63
C ASP A 266 14.98 9.10 4.27
N LEU A 267 16.30 8.95 4.10
CA LEU A 267 16.96 9.11 2.82
C LEU A 267 16.65 7.98 1.82
N LEU A 268 16.16 6.83 2.28
CA LEU A 268 15.75 5.73 1.39
C LEU A 268 14.42 6.02 0.67
N ILE A 269 13.59 6.91 1.23
CA ILE A 269 12.33 7.35 0.63
C ILE A 269 12.57 8.07 -0.71
N PRO A 270 13.28 9.22 -0.77
CA PRO A 270 13.55 9.89 -2.04
C PRO A 270 14.47 9.06 -2.94
N LEU A 271 15.34 8.21 -2.37
CA LEU A 271 16.17 7.30 -3.16
C LEU A 271 15.31 6.34 -3.99
N ALA A 272 14.28 5.74 -3.37
CA ALA A 272 13.41 4.78 -4.01
C ALA A 272 12.31 5.46 -4.85
N ALA A 273 11.68 6.50 -4.34
CA ALA A 273 10.57 7.16 -5.02
C ALA A 273 11.01 8.08 -6.17
N LEU A 274 12.18 8.71 -6.06
CA LEU A 274 12.66 9.74 -6.99
C LEU A 274 13.99 9.33 -7.64
N SER A 275 15.13 9.68 -7.02
CA SER A 275 16.46 9.36 -7.55
C SER A 275 17.54 9.39 -6.48
N LEU A 276 18.73 8.89 -6.83
CA LEU A 276 19.93 9.01 -5.99
C LEU A 276 20.31 10.47 -5.72
N ASP A 277 20.14 11.36 -6.69
CA ASP A 277 20.50 12.78 -6.54
C ASP A 277 19.64 13.48 -5.48
N HIS A 278 18.35 13.14 -5.42
CA HIS A 278 17.43 13.61 -4.37
C HIS A 278 17.90 13.16 -2.98
N ALA A 279 18.24 11.87 -2.83
CA ALA A 279 18.74 11.34 -1.56
C ALA A 279 20.10 11.94 -1.16
N LEU A 280 21.01 12.12 -2.12
CA LEU A 280 22.29 12.79 -1.87
C LEU A 280 22.07 14.24 -1.45
N LEU A 281 21.16 14.96 -2.08
CA LEU A 281 20.85 16.34 -1.71
C LEU A 281 20.30 16.44 -0.27
N GLY A 282 19.36 15.56 0.09
CA GLY A 282 18.86 15.45 1.47
C GLY A 282 19.97 15.18 2.50
N LEU A 283 20.95 14.34 2.15
CA LEU A 283 22.11 14.09 3.00
C LEU A 283 23.00 15.34 3.20
N HIS A 284 23.23 16.13 2.15
CA HIS A 284 24.03 17.35 2.29
C HIS A 284 23.36 18.37 3.21
N LEU A 285 22.03 18.50 3.15
CA LEU A 285 21.29 19.37 4.06
C LEU A 285 21.34 18.91 5.51
N ASP A 286 21.13 17.61 5.79
CA ASP A 286 21.21 17.08 7.15
C ASP A 286 22.60 17.33 7.76
N HIS A 287 23.65 17.24 6.94
CA HIS A 287 25.01 17.59 7.37
C HIS A 287 25.17 19.10 7.63
N ARG A 288 24.73 19.96 6.70
CA ARG A 288 24.80 21.42 6.85
C ARG A 288 24.01 21.92 8.05
N ALA A 289 22.81 21.40 8.28
CA ALA A 289 21.97 21.78 9.42
C ALA A 289 22.63 21.49 10.77
N ARG A 290 23.53 20.49 10.83
CA ARG A 290 24.31 20.16 12.04
C ARG A 290 25.55 21.03 12.21
N GLU A 291 26.11 21.57 11.13
CA GLU A 291 27.36 22.34 11.16
C GLU A 291 27.14 23.86 11.18
N VAL A 292 26.11 24.38 10.50
CA VAL A 292 25.85 25.82 10.35
C VAL A 292 24.34 26.10 10.30
N PRO A 293 23.74 26.86 11.25
CA PRO A 293 22.30 27.15 11.27
C PRO A 293 21.81 28.08 10.15
N ALA A 294 22.71 28.68 9.38
CA ALA A 294 22.37 29.66 8.33
C ALA A 294 22.17 28.96 6.97
N VAL A 295 20.91 28.84 6.56
CA VAL A 295 20.51 28.41 5.22
C VAL A 295 20.97 29.47 4.22
N ILE A 296 22.01 29.16 3.42
CA ILE A 296 22.31 29.93 2.20
C ILE A 296 21.33 29.39 1.14
N PRO A 297 20.49 30.23 0.52
CA PRO A 297 19.57 29.77 -0.52
C PRO A 297 20.34 29.03 -1.61
N GLY A 298 19.98 27.78 -1.87
CA GLY A 298 20.45 27.04 -3.04
C GLY A 298 19.95 27.73 -4.33
N ASP A 299 20.42 27.27 -5.49
CA ASP A 299 19.80 27.71 -6.73
C ASP A 299 18.34 27.19 -6.82
N ALA A 300 17.54 27.76 -7.72
CA ALA A 300 16.11 27.43 -7.82
C ALA A 300 15.85 25.96 -8.17
N ALA A 301 16.81 25.27 -8.81
CA ALA A 301 16.68 23.86 -9.16
C ALA A 301 16.93 22.96 -7.95
N GLU A 302 17.94 23.29 -7.14
CA GLU A 302 18.21 22.62 -5.87
C GLU A 302 17.00 22.75 -4.93
N GLU A 303 16.43 23.95 -4.80
CA GLU A 303 15.23 24.19 -3.98
C GLU A 303 14.02 23.37 -4.45
N ALA A 304 13.77 23.30 -5.77
CA ALA A 304 12.71 22.46 -6.31
C ALA A 304 12.92 20.97 -5.99
N MET A 305 14.17 20.49 -6.11
CA MET A 305 14.51 19.10 -5.80
C MET A 305 14.35 18.77 -4.31
N LEU A 306 14.63 19.73 -3.42
CA LEU A 306 14.39 19.61 -1.97
C LEU A 306 12.90 19.53 -1.64
N GLN A 307 12.09 20.35 -2.31
CA GLN A 307 10.64 20.29 -2.16
C GLN A 307 10.10 18.94 -2.60
N ASP A 308 10.62 18.36 -3.69
CA ASP A 308 10.25 17.02 -4.12
C ASP A 308 10.68 15.95 -3.12
N CYS A 309 11.88 16.04 -2.51
CA CYS A 309 12.29 15.16 -1.42
C CYS A 309 11.28 15.18 -0.27
N ALA A 310 10.90 16.37 0.22
CA ALA A 310 9.93 16.50 1.30
C ALA A 310 8.54 15.98 0.92
N LYS A 311 8.07 16.33 -0.29
CA LYS A 311 6.78 15.86 -0.81
C LYS A 311 6.73 14.35 -1.03
N SER A 312 7.86 13.72 -1.35
CA SER A 312 7.91 12.26 -1.56
C SER A 312 7.58 11.47 -0.29
N PHE A 313 7.86 12.05 0.89
CA PHE A 313 7.48 11.45 2.17
C PHE A 313 5.97 11.29 2.30
N PHE A 314 5.22 12.31 1.86
CA PHE A 314 3.76 12.37 1.94
C PHE A 314 3.06 11.87 0.66
N GLY A 315 3.83 11.51 -0.37
CA GLY A 315 3.31 11.12 -1.69
C GLY A 315 2.64 12.26 -2.44
N GLU A 316 3.15 13.48 -2.29
CA GLU A 316 2.56 14.74 -2.80
C GLU A 316 3.38 15.36 -3.94
N THR A 317 4.27 14.58 -4.56
CA THR A 317 5.06 15.06 -5.70
C THR A 317 4.16 15.28 -6.91
N GLY A 318 4.52 16.23 -7.77
CA GLY A 318 3.76 16.52 -8.99
C GLY A 318 3.77 15.39 -10.03
N SER A 319 4.66 14.43 -9.87
CA SER A 319 4.80 13.24 -10.71
C SER A 319 4.64 11.95 -9.90
N ARG A 320 4.31 10.86 -10.60
CA ARG A 320 4.34 9.50 -10.02
C ARG A 320 5.73 9.14 -9.48
N PRO A 321 5.82 8.32 -8.42
CA PRO A 321 7.09 7.77 -7.95
C PRO A 321 7.61 6.69 -8.92
N ASP A 322 8.90 6.37 -8.84
CA ASP A 322 9.47 5.19 -9.50
C ASP A 322 9.06 3.92 -8.75
N TRP A 323 7.86 3.40 -9.10
CA TRP A 323 7.33 2.18 -8.50
C TRP A 323 8.25 0.97 -8.62
N ARG A 324 9.07 0.89 -9.68
CA ARG A 324 9.99 -0.23 -9.85
C ARG A 324 11.07 -0.18 -8.77
N ARG A 325 11.58 1.01 -8.44
CA ARG A 325 12.54 1.21 -7.36
C ARG A 325 11.91 1.03 -5.98
N VAL A 326 10.65 1.42 -5.79
CA VAL A 326 9.90 1.12 -4.54
C VAL A 326 9.72 -0.39 -4.34
N ASP A 327 9.38 -1.14 -5.40
CA ASP A 327 9.29 -2.61 -5.35
C ASP A 327 10.67 -3.26 -5.12
N ALA A 328 11.73 -2.70 -5.71
CA ALA A 328 13.10 -3.12 -5.43
C ALA A 328 13.50 -2.82 -3.97
N LEU A 329 13.05 -1.71 -3.38
CA LEU A 329 13.29 -1.37 -1.99
C LEU A 329 12.68 -2.43 -1.07
N GLU A 330 11.40 -2.80 -1.27
CA GLU A 330 10.78 -3.91 -0.54
C GLU A 330 11.62 -5.20 -0.67
N SER A 331 12.07 -5.52 -1.89
CA SER A 331 12.82 -6.76 -2.14
C SER A 331 14.15 -6.78 -1.39
N VAL A 332 14.90 -5.66 -1.39
CA VAL A 332 16.12 -5.53 -0.60
C VAL A 332 15.81 -5.59 0.91
N LEU A 333 14.79 -4.88 1.39
CA LEU A 333 14.39 -4.94 2.81
C LEU A 333 14.07 -6.38 3.23
N ARG A 334 13.38 -7.15 2.39
CA ARG A 334 13.09 -8.57 2.64
C ARG A 334 14.37 -9.40 2.80
N GLU A 335 15.39 -9.15 1.99
CA GLU A 335 16.71 -9.81 2.13
C GLU A 335 17.44 -9.47 3.45
N LEU A 336 17.15 -8.30 4.03
CA LEU A 336 17.77 -7.83 5.28
C LEU A 336 17.08 -8.37 6.55
N VAL A 337 15.82 -8.81 6.46
CA VAL A 337 15.03 -9.33 7.59
C VAL A 337 15.79 -10.31 8.50
N PRO A 338 16.44 -11.38 8.01
CA PRO A 338 17.13 -12.34 8.88
C PRO A 338 18.32 -11.76 9.66
N TYR A 339 18.82 -10.59 9.25
CA TYR A 339 20.04 -9.99 9.79
C TYR A 339 19.80 -8.73 10.60
N ALA A 340 18.68 -8.03 10.37
CA ALA A 340 18.34 -6.77 11.03
C ALA A 340 18.06 -6.96 12.53
N ARG A 341 18.64 -6.08 13.37
CA ARG A 341 18.47 -6.10 14.83
C ARG A 341 18.22 -4.69 15.39
N GLY A 342 17.46 -4.61 16.48
CA GLY A 342 17.21 -3.35 17.19
C GLY A 342 16.75 -2.24 16.23
N PRO A 343 17.45 -1.08 16.17
CA PRO A 343 17.09 0.03 15.28
C PRO A 343 17.02 -0.35 13.80
N GLU A 344 17.83 -1.31 13.33
CA GLU A 344 17.81 -1.77 11.93
C GLU A 344 16.45 -2.41 11.59
N ARG A 345 15.91 -3.19 12.54
CA ARG A 345 14.61 -3.87 12.41
C ARG A 345 13.45 -2.89 12.56
N GLU A 346 13.55 -1.97 13.51
CA GLU A 346 12.59 -0.89 13.71
C GLU A 346 12.39 -0.06 12.42
N ASN A 347 13.49 0.43 11.84
CA ASN A 347 13.43 1.26 10.63
C ASN A 347 13.03 0.48 9.38
N LEU A 348 13.31 -0.83 9.32
CA LEU A 348 12.82 -1.70 8.26
C LEU A 348 11.29 -1.83 8.30
N LEU A 349 10.71 -2.07 9.49
CA LEU A 349 9.25 -2.13 9.66
C LEU A 349 8.58 -0.78 9.33
N CYS A 350 9.20 0.33 9.75
CA CYS A 350 8.76 1.68 9.41
C CYS A 350 8.67 1.88 7.88
N LEU A 351 9.72 1.50 7.14
CA LEU A 351 9.74 1.61 5.68
C LEU A 351 8.68 0.74 5.03
N MET A 352 8.44 -0.48 5.54
CA MET A 352 7.37 -1.32 5.03
C MET A 352 5.99 -0.71 5.25
N GLY A 353 5.74 -0.10 6.42
CA GLY A 353 4.52 0.67 6.67
C GLY A 353 4.35 1.82 5.69
N TRP A 354 5.41 2.59 5.44
CA TRP A 354 5.39 3.67 4.44
C TRP A 354 5.14 3.14 3.02
N ILE A 355 5.86 2.09 2.58
CA ILE A 355 5.69 1.46 1.25
C ILE A 355 4.23 1.07 1.03
N GLU A 356 3.61 0.43 2.02
CA GLU A 356 2.23 -0.02 1.89
C GLU A 356 1.22 1.12 1.90
N TRP A 357 1.49 2.15 2.69
CA TRP A 357 0.63 3.34 2.70
C TRP A 357 0.68 4.06 1.36
N VAL A 358 1.87 4.28 0.78
CA VAL A 358 1.99 4.95 -0.53
C VAL A 358 1.40 4.14 -1.67
N ARG A 359 1.39 2.80 -1.56
CA ARG A 359 0.69 1.90 -2.49
C ARG A 359 -0.84 1.98 -2.40
N GLY A 360 -1.39 2.67 -1.39
CA GLY A 360 -2.81 2.74 -1.11
C GLY A 360 -3.35 1.54 -0.31
N ARG A 361 -2.48 0.71 0.26
CA ARG A 361 -2.84 -0.50 1.03
C ARG A 361 -2.86 -0.19 2.53
N GLY A 362 -3.79 0.67 2.95
CA GLY A 362 -3.89 1.16 4.34
C GLY A 362 -3.93 0.06 5.41
N SER A 363 -4.71 -1.00 5.23
CA SER A 363 -4.74 -2.12 6.19
C SER A 363 -3.39 -2.85 6.30
N ALA A 364 -2.64 -2.95 5.19
CA ALA A 364 -1.30 -3.55 5.20
C ALA A 364 -0.30 -2.65 5.92
N ALA A 365 -0.37 -1.33 5.66
CA ALA A 365 0.42 -0.34 6.37
C ALA A 365 0.17 -0.37 7.88
N GLY A 366 -1.10 -0.45 8.29
CA GLY A 366 -1.52 -0.65 9.68
C GLY A 366 -0.87 -1.87 10.32
N SER A 367 -0.88 -3.02 9.65
CA SER A 367 -0.21 -4.25 10.13
C SER A 367 1.28 -4.03 10.45
N TYR A 368 2.02 -3.30 9.61
CA TYR A 368 3.44 -2.99 9.88
C TYR A 368 3.62 -1.95 11.00
N VAL A 369 2.74 -0.94 11.06
CA VAL A 369 2.73 0.07 12.13
C VAL A 369 2.48 -0.59 13.48
N ASP A 370 1.44 -1.42 13.59
CA ASP A 370 1.09 -2.16 14.81
C ASP A 370 2.23 -3.08 15.24
N ARG A 371 2.83 -3.80 14.29
CA ARG A 371 3.98 -4.67 14.56
C ARG A 371 5.17 -3.88 15.07
N CYS A 372 5.46 -2.72 14.46
CA CYS A 372 6.55 -1.85 14.87
C CYS A 372 6.30 -1.27 16.26
N LEU A 373 5.10 -0.74 16.55
CA LEU A 373 4.77 -0.14 17.84
C LEU A 373 4.69 -1.19 18.97
N THR A 374 4.35 -2.43 18.65
CA THR A 374 4.43 -3.56 19.59
C THR A 374 5.87 -3.86 19.99
N GLU A 375 6.81 -3.83 19.04
CA GLU A 375 8.23 -4.10 19.31
C GLU A 375 8.99 -2.84 19.83
N PHE A 376 8.58 -1.65 19.39
CA PHE A 376 9.25 -0.36 19.59
C PHE A 376 8.22 0.75 19.89
N PRO A 377 7.65 0.82 21.11
CA PRO A 377 6.52 1.70 21.43
C PRO A 377 6.77 3.22 21.27
N GLN A 378 8.03 3.64 21.24
CA GLN A 378 8.43 5.05 21.14
C GLN A 378 8.73 5.49 19.69
N ASN A 379 8.46 4.65 18.69
CA ASN A 379 8.78 4.97 17.31
C ASN A 379 7.88 6.09 16.77
N GLN A 380 8.47 7.28 16.60
CA GLN A 380 7.76 8.48 16.12
C GLN A 380 7.34 8.38 14.65
N PHE A 381 8.08 7.65 13.82
CA PHE A 381 7.75 7.55 12.40
C PHE A 381 6.44 6.80 12.18
N CYS A 382 6.25 5.68 12.87
CA CYS A 382 5.00 4.92 12.81
C CYS A 382 3.82 5.72 13.35
N GLN A 383 4.01 6.53 14.39
CA GLN A 383 2.98 7.47 14.88
C GLN A 383 2.62 8.54 13.83
N VAL A 384 3.61 9.02 13.06
CA VAL A 384 3.37 9.92 11.92
C VAL A 384 2.59 9.22 10.82
N ILE A 385 2.96 7.99 10.43
CA ILE A 385 2.21 7.22 9.41
C ILE A 385 0.78 6.95 9.89
N GLU A 386 0.57 6.58 11.15
CA GLU A 386 -0.76 6.41 11.75
C GLU A 386 -1.59 7.69 11.67
N SER A 387 -1.00 8.83 12.03
CA SER A 387 -1.66 10.14 11.91
C SER A 387 -1.99 10.46 10.46
N LEU A 388 -1.10 10.16 9.51
CA LEU A 388 -1.36 10.37 8.08
C LEU A 388 -2.50 9.49 7.58
N MET A 389 -2.57 8.22 7.98
CA MET A 389 -3.68 7.33 7.64
C MET A 389 -5.00 7.83 8.25
N GLN A 390 -4.97 8.34 9.47
CA GLN A 390 -6.16 8.87 10.14
C GLN A 390 -6.68 10.16 9.49
N PHE A 391 -5.80 11.10 9.16
CA PHE A 391 -6.20 12.43 8.69
C PHE A 391 -6.22 12.58 7.17
N LYS A 392 -5.28 11.95 6.46
CA LYS A 392 -5.20 12.01 4.99
C LYS A 392 -5.78 10.77 4.31
N GLY A 393 -6.01 9.69 5.05
CA GLY A 393 -6.51 8.44 4.50
C GLY A 393 -5.52 7.83 3.52
N VAL A 394 -5.95 7.77 2.27
CA VAL A 394 -5.17 7.19 1.16
C VAL A 394 -4.11 8.19 0.68
N CYS A 395 -2.88 7.72 0.53
CA CYS A 395 -1.78 8.51 -0.03
C CYS A 395 -2.16 9.14 -1.39
N LEU A 396 -1.75 10.39 -1.63
CA LEU A 396 -2.10 11.15 -2.83
C LEU A 396 -1.64 10.48 -4.13
N TRP A 397 -0.47 9.82 -4.15
CA TRP A 397 -0.06 9.01 -5.30
C TRP A 397 -1.04 7.88 -5.63
N ALA A 398 -1.70 7.29 -4.64
CA ALA A 398 -2.70 6.24 -4.86
C ALA A 398 -4.08 6.81 -5.27
N ARG A 399 -4.35 8.10 -4.98
CA ARG A 399 -5.59 8.80 -5.37
C ARG A 399 -5.58 9.28 -6.83
N VAL A 400 -4.40 9.41 -7.44
CA VAL A 400 -4.25 9.67 -8.87
C VAL A 400 -4.01 8.36 -9.60
N LYS A 401 -4.96 7.93 -10.43
CA LYS A 401 -4.93 6.64 -11.16
C LYS A 401 -3.59 6.43 -11.88
N GLN A 402 -3.11 7.42 -12.63
CA GLN A 402 -1.84 7.32 -13.37
C GLN A 402 -0.60 7.27 -12.48
N HIS A 403 -0.70 7.78 -11.25
CA HIS A 403 0.38 7.73 -10.27
C HIS A 403 0.32 6.48 -9.39
N SER A 404 -0.81 5.77 -9.37
CA SER A 404 -1.00 4.61 -8.50
C SER A 404 -0.10 3.43 -8.87
N TRP A 405 0.26 2.66 -7.85
CA TRP A 405 1.07 1.45 -8.00
C TRP A 405 0.39 0.40 -8.88
N SER A 406 -0.92 0.18 -8.71
CA SER A 406 -1.69 -0.79 -9.49
C SER A 406 -1.73 -0.45 -10.99
N TRP A 407 -1.85 0.83 -11.34
CA TRP A 407 -1.78 1.28 -12.73
C TRP A 407 -0.44 1.00 -13.39
N SER A 408 0.65 1.21 -12.64
CA SER A 408 2.00 0.97 -13.16
C SER A 408 2.21 -0.49 -13.58
N ARG A 409 1.64 -1.44 -12.82
CA ARG A 409 1.72 -2.88 -13.10
C ARG A 409 0.92 -3.29 -14.33
N ASN A 410 -0.26 -2.68 -14.52
CA ASN A 410 -1.12 -2.98 -15.67
C ASN A 410 -0.57 -2.35 -16.96
N SER A 411 -0.04 -1.13 -16.89
CA SER A 411 0.58 -0.46 -18.05
C SER A 411 1.88 -1.13 -18.52
N MET A 412 2.48 -2.01 -17.70
CA MET A 412 3.64 -2.81 -18.07
C MET A 412 3.28 -4.12 -18.78
N ALA A 413 2.00 -4.49 -18.83
CA ALA A 413 1.51 -5.71 -19.48
C ALA A 413 1.08 -5.51 -20.94
N ASP A 414 0.88 -4.27 -21.38
CA ASP A 414 0.72 -3.90 -22.80
C ASP A 414 2.04 -3.30 -23.32
N PRO A 415 2.86 -4.06 -24.07
CA PRO A 415 3.73 -3.45 -25.05
C PRO A 415 2.87 -3.07 -26.26
N ASP A 416 3.03 -1.84 -26.76
CA ASP A 416 2.45 -1.36 -28.02
C ASP A 416 2.53 -2.39 -29.17
#